data_AF-A0A7J2S5M7-F1
#
_entry.id   AF-A0A7J2S5M7-F1
#
_cell.length_a   1.000
_cell.length_b   1.000
_cell.length_c   1.000
_cell.angle_alpha   90.00
_cell.angle_beta   90.00
_cell.angle_gamma   90.00
#
_symmetry.space_group_name_H-M   'P 1'
#
loop_
_entity.id
_entity.type
_entity.pdbx_description
1 polymer ?
#
loop_
_entity_poly.entity_id
_entity_poly.type
_entity_poly.pdbx_seq_one_letter_code
_entity_poly.pdbx_strand_id
1 'polypeptide(L)'
;MNEIKISVIWFFLINAVTFLFWIFVGRWSMHNRRKIPGRLFEYLFFLFLFFASYYLTWSSSGILEGMKLFSRLALMFSCIISAIFTGYLYYIKKIYN
;
A
#
# COMPACT_ATOMS: atom_id res chain seq x y z
N MET A 1 11.61 -0.22 -26.25
CA MET A 1 11.57 -1.55 -25.59
C MET A 1 12.26 -1.57 -24.22
N ASN A 2 13.40 -0.90 -24.03
CA ASN A 2 14.09 -0.86 -22.72
C ASN A 2 13.33 -0.07 -21.64
N GLU A 3 12.68 1.04 -21.98
CA GLU A 3 11.97 1.88 -21.00
C GLU A 3 10.75 1.18 -20.37
N ILE A 4 10.02 0.38 -21.15
CA ILE A 4 8.89 -0.41 -20.65
C ILE A 4 9.40 -1.49 -19.70
N LYS A 5 10.50 -2.18 -20.05
CA LYS A 5 11.13 -3.18 -19.17
C LYS A 5 11.57 -2.57 -17.85
N ILE A 6 12.23 -1.41 -17.89
CA ILE A 6 12.65 -0.65 -16.71
C ILE A 6 11.43 -0.29 -15.85
N SER A 7 10.36 0.23 -16.48
CA SER A 7 9.12 0.61 -15.78
C SER A 7 8.44 -0.57 -15.08
N VAL A 8 8.43 -1.75 -15.72
CA VAL A 8 7.88 -2.98 -15.13
C VAL A 8 8.73 -3.47 -13.97
N ILE A 9 10.07 -3.44 -14.08
CA ILE A 9 10.96 -3.79 -12.98
C ILE A 9 10.73 -2.87 -11.78
N TRP A 10 10.63 -1.56 -12.01
CA TRP A 10 10.31 -0.59 -10.96
C TRP A 10 8.95 -0.85 -10.31
N PHE A 11 7.93 -1.19 -11.10
CA PHE A 11 6.61 -1.55 -10.58
C PHE A 11 6.69 -2.71 -9.59
N PHE A 12 7.37 -3.80 -9.95
CA PHE A 12 7.51 -4.96 -9.07
C PHE A 12 8.39 -4.65 -7.86
N LEU A 13 9.47 -3.90 -8.05
CA LEU A 13 10.38 -3.54 -6.97
C LEU A 13 9.68 -2.72 -5.88
N ILE A 14 8.92 -1.69 -6.26
CA ILE A 14 8.19 -0.83 -5.31
C ILE A 14 7.18 -1.65 -4.50
N ASN A 15 6.42 -2.53 -5.17
CA ASN A 15 5.44 -3.38 -4.50
C ASN A 15 6.09 -4.42 -3.59
N ALA A 16 7.20 -5.03 -4.02
CA ALA A 16 7.95 -5.98 -3.21
C ALA A 16 8.54 -5.32 -1.96
N VAL A 17 9.12 -4.14 -2.09
CA VAL A 17 9.64 -3.34 -0.96
C VAL A 17 8.49 -2.96 -0.01
N THR A 18 7.36 -2.51 -0.55
CA THR A 18 6.16 -2.17 0.26
C THR A 18 5.69 -3.39 1.07
N PHE A 19 5.66 -4.56 0.44
CA PHE A 19 5.25 -5.80 1.08
C PHE A 19 6.22 -6.23 2.20
N LEU A 20 7.53 -6.21 1.93
CA LEU A 20 8.56 -6.53 2.92
C LEU A 20 8.55 -5.56 4.10
N PHE A 21 8.38 -4.26 3.82
CA PHE A 21 8.23 -3.24 4.83
C PHE A 21 7.06 -3.55 5.77
N TRP A 22 5.88 -3.88 5.24
CA TRP A 22 4.72 -4.20 6.06
C TRP A 22 4.83 -5.53 6.80
N ILE A 23 5.54 -6.52 6.28
CA ILE A 23 5.86 -7.73 7.06
C ILE A 23 6.67 -7.36 8.31
N PHE A 24 7.71 -6.54 8.14
CA PHE A 24 8.57 -6.13 9.25
C PHE A 24 7.80 -5.26 10.26
N VAL A 25 7.13 -4.22 9.77
CA VAL A 25 6.31 -3.31 10.59
C VAL A 25 5.17 -4.05 11.28
N GLY A 26 4.51 -4.98 10.60
CA GLY A 26 3.44 -5.78 11.18
C GLY A 26 3.92 -6.66 12.33
N ARG A 27 5.06 -7.34 12.16
CA ARG A 27 5.69 -8.13 13.24
C ARG A 27 6.09 -7.25 14.43
N TRP A 28 6.72 -6.11 14.16
CA TRP A 28 7.13 -5.17 15.20
C TRP A 28 5.94 -4.57 15.94
N SER A 29 4.90 -4.19 15.22
CA SER A 29 3.66 -3.63 15.77
C SER A 29 2.92 -4.63 16.64
N MET A 30 2.88 -5.91 16.24
CA MET A 30 2.32 -6.97 17.07
C MET A 30 3.10 -7.18 18.37
N HIS A 31 4.44 -7.14 18.31
CA HIS A 31 5.28 -7.25 19.51
C HIS A 31 5.04 -6.09 20.49
N ASN A 32 4.88 -4.88 19.95
CA ASN A 32 4.66 -3.65 20.72
C ASN A 32 3.18 -3.24 20.87
N ARG A 33 2.24 -4.18 20.66
CA ARG A 33 0.79 -3.92 20.58
C ARG A 33 0.21 -3.14 21.76
N ARG A 34 0.82 -3.21 22.95
CA ARG A 34 0.36 -2.50 24.16
C ARG A 34 0.65 -1.00 24.13
N LYS A 35 1.63 -0.57 23.33
CA LYS A 35 2.07 0.83 23.24
C LYS A 35 1.47 1.57 22.05
N ILE A 36 0.90 0.85 21.08
CA ILE A 36 0.42 1.43 19.82
C ILE A 36 -1.11 1.51 19.88
N PRO A 37 -1.71 2.70 19.76
CA PRO A 37 -3.16 2.83 19.74
C PRO A 37 -3.73 2.24 18.44
N GLY A 38 -4.75 1.39 18.58
CA GLY A 38 -5.41 0.73 17.46
C GLY A 38 -5.92 1.67 16.38
N ARG A 39 -6.49 2.81 16.81
CA ARG A 39 -7.04 3.85 15.93
C ARG A 39 -6.05 4.34 14.87
N LEU A 40 -4.74 4.30 15.13
CA LEU A 40 -3.75 4.65 14.10
C LEU A 40 -3.87 3.73 12.88
N PHE A 41 -4.01 2.42 13.07
CA PHE A 41 -4.15 1.48 11.97
C PHE A 41 -5.49 1.64 11.24
N GLU A 42 -6.55 2.02 11.94
CA GLU A 42 -7.84 2.36 11.33
C GLU A 42 -7.74 3.59 10.42
N TYR A 43 -7.13 4.68 10.90
CA TYR A 43 -6.94 5.88 10.08
C TYR A 43 -6.04 5.59 8.88
N LEU A 44 -4.95 4.84 9.08
CA LEU A 44 -4.08 4.44 7.98
C LEU A 44 -4.82 3.56 6.98
N PHE A 45 -5.67 2.64 7.43
CA PHE A 45 -6.49 1.80 6.56
C PHE A 45 -7.37 2.66 5.64
N PHE A 46 -8.15 3.58 6.19
CA PHE A 46 -9.01 4.46 5.40
C PHE A 46 -8.21 5.39 4.49
N LEU A 47 -7.07 5.90 4.96
CA LEU A 47 -6.18 6.75 4.16
C LEU A 47 -5.64 6.00 2.94
N PHE A 48 -5.14 4.78 3.13
CA PHE A 48 -4.63 3.97 2.03
C PHE A 48 -5.73 3.54 1.08
N LEU A 49 -6.93 3.22 1.60
CA LEU A 49 -8.08 2.90 0.78
C LEU A 49 -8.49 4.10 -0.08
N PHE A 50 -8.55 5.30 0.50
CA PHE A 50 -8.83 6.53 -0.23
C PHE A 50 -7.83 6.76 -1.36
N PHE A 51 -6.53 6.66 -1.08
CA PHE A 51 -5.51 6.83 -2.11
C PHE A 51 -5.56 5.75 -3.18
N ALA A 52 -5.81 4.48 -2.80
CA ALA A 52 -5.99 3.40 -3.76
C ALA A 52 -7.16 3.71 -4.73
N SER A 53 -8.31 4.13 -4.19
CA SER A 53 -9.48 4.52 -4.99
C SER A 53 -9.21 5.76 -5.86
N TYR A 54 -8.47 6.74 -5.34
CA TYR A 54 -8.05 7.92 -6.10
C TYR A 54 -7.20 7.54 -7.30
N TYR A 55 -6.16 6.72 -7.09
CA TYR A 55 -5.30 6.28 -8.18
C TYR A 55 -6.04 5.37 -9.17
N LEU A 56 -6.95 4.50 -8.70
CA LEU A 56 -7.79 3.68 -9.57
C LEU A 56 -8.66 4.53 -10.50
N THR A 57 -9.40 5.48 -9.93
CA THR A 57 -10.31 6.39 -10.66
C THR A 57 -9.54 7.23 -11.67
N TRP A 58 -8.31 7.62 -11.33
CA TRP A 58 -7.51 8.41 -12.24
C TRP A 58 -6.86 7.56 -13.33
N SER A 59 -6.41 6.34 -13.00
CA SER A 59 -5.91 5.38 -13.99
C SER A 59 -6.99 4.97 -14.99
N SER A 60 -8.26 4.89 -14.57
CA SER A 60 -9.37 4.59 -15.48
C SER A 60 -9.79 5.76 -16.39
N SER A 61 -9.35 6.99 -16.10
CA SER A 61 -9.67 8.16 -16.94
C SER A 61 -9.00 8.15 -18.32
N GLY A 62 -8.01 7.27 -18.55
CA GLY A 62 -7.31 7.16 -19.84
C GLY A 62 -6.40 8.36 -20.17
N ILE A 63 -6.25 9.32 -19.26
CA ILE A 63 -5.50 10.58 -19.49
C ILE A 63 -3.97 10.36 -19.56
N LEU A 64 -3.45 9.16 -19.20
CA LEU A 64 -2.01 8.92 -19.09
C LEU A 64 -1.53 7.69 -19.86
N GLU A 65 -0.40 7.88 -20.54
CA GLU A 65 0.32 6.84 -21.28
C GLU A 65 1.76 6.66 -20.74
N GLY A 66 2.35 5.49 -21.04
CA GLY A 66 3.76 5.19 -20.82
C GLY A 66 4.18 5.11 -19.34
N MET A 67 5.38 5.60 -19.03
CA MET A 67 6.03 5.45 -17.72
C MET A 67 5.23 6.06 -16.55
N LYS A 68 4.46 7.12 -16.80
CA LYS A 68 3.59 7.76 -15.80
C LYS A 68 2.41 6.88 -15.39
N LEU A 69 1.93 6.00 -16.28
CA LEU A 69 0.88 5.04 -15.95
C LEU A 69 1.43 3.95 -15.01
N PHE A 70 2.60 3.40 -15.33
CA PHE A 70 3.23 2.35 -14.51
C PHE A 70 3.59 2.81 -13.09
N SER A 71 4.12 4.03 -12.93
CA SER A 71 4.41 4.56 -11.59
C SER A 71 3.15 4.76 -10.75
N ARG A 72 2.05 5.23 -11.36
CA ARG A 72 0.76 5.39 -10.67
C ARG A 72 0.13 4.06 -10.31
N LEU A 73 0.19 3.07 -11.20
CA LEU A 73 -0.23 1.71 -10.89
C LEU A 73 0.60 1.13 -9.75
N ALA A 74 1.92 1.35 -9.75
CA ALA A 74 2.78 0.91 -8.65
C ALA A 74 2.32 1.50 -7.31
N LEU A 75 2.04 2.81 -7.27
CA LEU A 75 1.52 3.48 -6.08
C LEU A 75 0.13 2.96 -5.67
N MET A 76 -0.77 2.74 -6.63
CA MET A 76 -2.10 2.17 -6.38
C MET A 76 -1.98 0.80 -5.69
N PHE A 77 -1.18 -0.11 -6.24
CA PHE A 77 -0.96 -1.43 -5.64
C PHE A 77 -0.26 -1.34 -4.28
N SER A 78 0.72 -0.45 -4.11
CA SER A 78 1.33 -0.17 -2.81
C SER A 78 0.32 0.30 -1.77
N CYS A 79 -0.62 1.18 -2.14
CA CYS A 79 -1.71 1.61 -1.27
C CYS A 79 -2.64 0.44 -0.93
N ILE A 80 -3.01 -0.40 -1.90
CA ILE A 80 -3.83 -1.60 -1.66
C ILE A 80 -3.14 -2.55 -0.67
N ILE A 81 -1.87 -2.86 -0.89
CA ILE A 81 -1.08 -3.71 0.02
C ILE A 81 -1.07 -3.10 1.42
N SER A 82 -0.81 -1.80 1.52
CA SER A 82 -0.78 -1.09 2.81
C SER A 82 -2.13 -1.10 3.53
N ALA A 83 -3.23 -0.93 2.79
CA ALA A 83 -4.59 -1.07 3.32
C ALA A 83 -4.85 -2.49 3.84
N ILE A 84 -4.45 -3.52 3.09
CA ILE A 84 -4.61 -4.92 3.55
C ILE A 84 -3.88 -5.16 4.87
N PHE A 85 -2.63 -4.71 5.00
CA PHE A 85 -1.86 -4.91 6.22
C PHE A 85 -2.40 -4.12 7.42
N THR A 86 -2.73 -2.84 7.22
CA THR A 86 -3.31 -2.00 8.28
C THR A 86 -4.67 -2.52 8.74
N GLY A 87 -5.53 -2.91 7.78
CA GLY A 87 -6.80 -3.55 8.07
C GLY A 87 -6.64 -4.88 8.79
N TYR A 88 -5.68 -5.72 8.39
CA TYR A 88 -5.37 -6.97 9.09
C TYR A 88 -4.94 -6.73 10.55
N LEU A 89 -4.06 -5.75 10.78
CA LEU A 89 -3.58 -5.43 12.12
C LEU A 89 -4.68 -4.88 13.04
N TYR A 90 -5.55 -4.01 12.51
CA TYR A 90 -6.65 -3.44 13.27
C TYR A 90 -7.78 -4.45 13.48
N TYR A 91 -8.40 -4.94 12.41
CA TYR A 91 -9.65 -5.69 12.46
C TYR A 91 -9.46 -7.16 12.88
N ILE A 92 -8.40 -7.83 12.38
CA ILE A 92 -8.18 -9.27 12.63
C ILE A 92 -7.32 -9.48 13.88
N LYS A 93 -6.19 -8.78 13.98
CA LYS A 93 -5.30 -8.91 15.15
C LYS A 93 -5.80 -8.15 16.38
N LYS A 94 -6.90 -7.41 16.24
CA LYS A 94 -7.59 -6.74 17.35
C LYS A 94 -6.61 -5.96 18.20
N ILE A 95 -5.75 -5.16 17.56
CA ILE A 95 -5.00 -4.13 18.27
C ILE A 95 -6.04 -3.05 18.65
N TYR A 96 -6.89 -3.40 19.62
CA TYR A 96 -7.87 -2.60 20.36
C TYR A 96 -7.38 -1.20 20.70
N ASN A 97 -6.18 -1.21 21.32
CA ASN A 97 -6.04 -0.69 22.68
C ASN A 97 -7.32 -0.09 23.27
#